data_AF-A0A561SJA7-F1
#
_entry.id   AF-A0A561SJA7-F1
#
_cell.length_a   1.000
_cell.length_b   1.000
_cell.length_c   1.000
_cell.angle_alpha   90.00
_cell.angle_beta   90.00
_cell.angle_gamma   90.00
#
_symmetry.space_group_name_H-M   'P 1'
#
loop_
_entity.id
_entity.type
_entity.pdbx_description
1 polymer ?
#
loop_
_entity_poly.entity_id
_entity_poly.type
_entity_poly.pdbx_seq_one_letter_code
_entity_poly.pdbx_strand_id
1 'polypeptide(L)'
;MPRRRLVVPATPVSDLASIAALPPMPVVGGVPTIAAPPEEARRLAQAKLRATLKELTAAGATAGGEVCDPDPMRAVQDAVGRQEFDEIIVSTLPARLSRWLHQDLPARLGRKFHLPVTHVAAKDV
;
A
#
# COMPACT_ATOMS: atom_id res chain seq x y z
N MET A 1 -2.57 8.30 26.53
CA MET A 1 -2.33 8.94 25.22
C MET A 1 -2.92 8.02 24.14
N PRO A 2 -3.80 8.48 23.24
CA PRO A 2 -4.34 7.62 22.19
C PRO A 2 -3.22 7.27 21.19
N ARG A 3 -2.90 5.98 21.06
CA ARG A 3 -1.86 5.46 20.17
C ARG A 3 -2.37 5.51 18.72
N ARG A 4 -1.73 6.28 17.84
CA ARG A 4 -2.16 6.43 16.44
C ARG A 4 -1.21 5.64 15.54
N ARG A 5 -1.76 4.63 14.85
CA ARG A 5 -1.01 3.72 13.98
C ARG A 5 -1.29 4.05 12.51
N LEU A 6 -0.24 4.30 11.73
CA LEU A 6 -0.36 4.48 10.28
C LEU A 6 -0.27 3.12 9.60
N VAL A 7 -1.32 2.71 8.91
CA VAL A 7 -1.31 1.50 8.08
C VAL A 7 -1.16 1.93 6.63
N VAL A 8 -0.08 1.48 6.00
CA VAL A 8 0.16 1.66 4.57
C VAL A 8 -0.09 0.32 3.88
N PRO A 9 -1.30 0.08 3.33
CA PRO A 9 -1.57 -1.16 2.62
C PRO A 9 -0.83 -1.20 1.28
N ALA A 10 -0.12 -2.29 1.01
CA ALA A 10 0.52 -2.57 -0.27
C ALA A 10 -0.51 -2.92 -1.35
N THR A 11 -1.21 -1.90 -1.83
CA THR A 11 -1.81 -1.95 -3.15
C THR A 11 -1.56 -0.64 -3.85
N PRO A 12 -0.39 -0.46 -4.49
CA PRO A 12 -0.36 0.35 -5.69
C PRO A 12 -1.48 -0.15 -6.62
N VAL A 13 -2.26 0.74 -7.22
CA VAL A 13 -3.34 0.36 -8.13
C VAL A 13 -2.84 -0.54 -9.28
N SER A 14 -1.54 -0.46 -9.61
CA SER A 14 -0.84 -1.34 -10.56
C SER A 14 -0.77 -2.82 -10.14
N ASP A 15 -0.81 -3.13 -8.85
CA ASP A 15 -0.69 -4.51 -8.34
C ASP A 15 -2.04 -5.24 -8.38
N LEU A 16 -3.16 -4.51 -8.48
CA LEU A 16 -4.49 -5.08 -8.70
C LEU A 16 -4.80 -5.35 -10.17
N ALA A 17 -4.21 -4.58 -11.08
CA ALA A 17 -4.24 -4.90 -12.50
C ALA A 17 -3.46 -6.18 -12.82
N SER A 18 -2.49 -6.55 -11.97
CA SER A 18 -1.60 -7.69 -12.20
C SER A 18 -2.22 -9.06 -11.87
N ILE A 19 -3.39 -9.15 -11.24
CA ILE A 19 -4.04 -10.44 -10.91
C ILE A 19 -5.38 -10.64 -11.66
N ALA A 20 -6.08 -9.58 -12.07
CA ALA A 20 -7.42 -9.71 -12.65
C ALA A 20 -7.50 -9.51 -14.18
N ALA A 21 -6.40 -9.20 -14.87
CA ALA A 21 -6.43 -8.91 -16.30
C ALA A 21 -5.16 -9.36 -17.02
N LEU A 22 -4.93 -10.67 -17.13
CA LEU A 22 -4.02 -11.20 -18.14
C LEU A 22 -4.77 -11.31 -19.49
N PRO A 23 -4.59 -10.40 -20.46
CA PRO A 23 -4.69 -10.78 -21.86
C PRO A 23 -3.47 -11.66 -22.24
N PRO A 24 -3.60 -12.58 -23.21
CA PRO A 24 -2.49 -13.43 -23.65
C PRO A 24 -1.32 -12.56 -24.15
N MET A 25 -0.10 -12.86 -23.68
CA MET A 25 1.11 -12.08 -23.98
C MET A 25 1.48 -12.09 -25.47
N PRO A 26 2.07 -11.03 -26.01
CA PRO A 26 3.07 -11.14 -27.05
C PRO A 26 4.48 -11.06 -26.46
N VAL A 27 5.34 -11.92 -26.99
CA VAL A 27 6.76 -12.07 -26.71
C VAL A 27 7.60 -10.87 -27.18
N VAL A 28 8.66 -10.57 -26.41
CA VAL A 28 9.85 -9.77 -26.74
C VAL A 28 9.64 -8.25 -26.93
N GLY A 29 10.07 -7.47 -25.92
CA GLY A 29 10.50 -6.06 -26.08
C GLY A 29 9.58 -4.98 -25.51
N GLY A 30 9.46 -4.88 -24.18
CA GLY A 30 8.88 -3.73 -23.48
C GLY A 30 7.43 -3.92 -23.03
N VAL A 31 7.15 -3.69 -21.74
CA VAL A 31 5.81 -3.82 -21.16
C VAL A 31 5.06 -2.48 -21.29
N PRO A 32 3.93 -2.38 -22.02
CA PRO A 32 3.05 -1.23 -21.91
C PRO A 32 2.09 -1.46 -20.74
N THR A 33 2.35 -0.80 -19.61
CA THR A 33 1.38 -0.69 -18.52
C THR A 33 0.27 0.25 -18.96
N ILE A 34 -0.91 -0.28 -19.32
CA ILE A 34 -2.09 0.57 -19.56
C ILE A 34 -2.54 1.10 -18.19
N ALA A 35 -2.08 2.30 -17.86
CA ALA A 35 -2.57 3.06 -16.72
C ALA A 35 -4.03 3.43 -16.98
N ALA A 36 -4.94 3.07 -16.06
CA ALA A 36 -6.28 3.66 -16.08
C ALA A 36 -6.16 5.19 -16.02
N PRO A 37 -7.10 5.95 -16.63
CA PRO A 37 -7.11 7.41 -16.51
C PRO A 37 -6.98 7.81 -15.03
N PRO A 38 -6.22 8.86 -14.67
CA PRO A 38 -5.90 9.19 -13.28
C PRO A 38 -7.12 9.25 -12.34
N GLU A 39 -8.24 9.77 -12.85
CA GLU A 39 -9.52 9.83 -12.12
C GLU A 39 -10.12 8.45 -11.84
N GLU A 40 -10.02 7.52 -12.79
CA GLU A 40 -10.53 6.16 -12.62
C GLU A 40 -9.66 5.36 -11.65
N ALA A 41 -8.33 5.52 -11.75
CA ALA A 41 -7.40 4.93 -10.78
C ALA A 41 -7.68 5.43 -9.35
N ARG A 42 -7.95 6.73 -9.20
CA ARG A 42 -8.31 7.33 -7.90
C ARG A 42 -9.66 6.84 -7.39
N ARG A 43 -10.68 6.70 -8.25
CA ARG A 43 -11.98 6.11 -7.88
C ARG A 43 -11.86 4.68 -7.38
N LEU A 44 -11.09 3.84 -8.08
CA LEU A 44 -10.84 2.45 -7.67
C LEU A 44 -10.07 2.37 -6.34
N ALA A 45 -9.06 3.21 -6.15
CA ALA A 45 -8.33 3.30 -4.89
C ALA A 45 -9.26 3.73 -3.74
N GLN A 46 -10.12 4.72 -3.97
CA GLN A 46 -11.08 5.17 -2.97
C GLN A 46 -12.11 4.09 -2.62
N ALA A 47 -12.57 3.32 -3.60
CA ALA A 47 -13.49 2.20 -3.37
C ALA A 47 -12.84 1.12 -2.48
N LYS A 48 -11.58 0.77 -2.76
CA LYS A 48 -10.81 -0.18 -1.94
C LYS A 48 -10.59 0.32 -0.53
N LEU A 49 -10.17 1.57 -0.37
CA LEU A 49 -10.03 2.20 0.95
C LEU A 49 -11.32 2.08 1.77
N ARG A 50 -12.47 2.42 1.18
CA ARG A 50 -13.77 2.31 1.87
C ARG A 50 -14.09 0.87 2.28
N ALA A 51 -13.83 -0.10 1.41
CA ALA A 51 -14.07 -1.51 1.72
C ALA A 51 -13.18 -2.00 2.87
N THR A 52 -11.88 -1.71 2.82
CA THR A 52 -10.92 -2.08 3.87
C THR A 52 -11.26 -1.42 5.21
N LEU A 53 -11.61 -0.14 5.22
CA LEU A 53 -12.03 0.54 6.45
C LEU A 53 -13.29 -0.10 7.04
N LYS A 54 -14.27 -0.47 6.19
CA LYS A 54 -15.48 -1.17 6.64
C LYS A 54 -15.14 -2.51 7.29
N GLU A 55 -14.23 -3.29 6.71
CA GLU A 55 -13.78 -4.56 7.28
C GLU A 55 -13.05 -4.37 8.61
N LEU A 56 -12.15 -3.39 8.71
CA LEU A 56 -11.44 -3.07 9.93
C LEU A 56 -12.40 -2.63 11.05
N THR A 57 -13.35 -1.76 10.72
CA THR A 57 -14.38 -1.32 11.68
C THR A 57 -15.29 -2.46 12.10
N ALA A 58 -15.69 -3.34 11.17
CA ALA A 58 -16.48 -4.54 11.50
C ALA A 58 -15.72 -5.50 12.43
N ALA A 59 -14.39 -5.55 12.33
CA ALA A 59 -13.52 -6.28 13.25
C ALA A 59 -13.27 -5.55 14.59
N GLY A 60 -13.93 -4.42 14.84
CA GLY A 60 -13.83 -3.64 16.08
C GLY A 60 -12.65 -2.67 16.14
N ALA A 61 -11.94 -2.44 15.01
CA ALA A 61 -10.84 -1.49 14.96
C ALA A 61 -11.31 -0.07 14.64
N THR A 62 -10.80 0.91 15.40
CA THR A 62 -10.90 2.33 15.03
C THR A 62 -9.85 2.63 13.96
N ALA A 63 -10.28 2.74 12.70
CA ALA A 63 -9.40 2.98 11.56
C ALA A 63 -9.88 4.15 10.71
N GLY A 64 -8.94 4.96 10.24
CA GLY A 64 -9.13 5.95 9.17
C GLY A 64 -8.14 5.68 8.04
N GLY A 65 -8.25 6.43 6.94
CA GLY A 65 -7.29 6.32 5.84
C GLY A 65 -7.62 7.25 4.69
N GLU A 66 -6.69 7.33 3.75
CA GLU A 66 -6.71 8.23 2.61
C GLU A 66 -5.99 7.60 1.41
N VAL A 67 -6.28 8.10 0.21
CA VAL A 67 -5.58 7.69 -1.02
C VAL A 67 -4.38 8.61 -1.22
N CYS A 68 -3.18 8.06 -1.05
CA CYS A 68 -1.89 8.76 -1.15
C CYS A 68 -1.17 8.53 -2.48
N ASP A 69 0.04 9.08 -2.59
CA ASP A 69 0.99 8.79 -3.67
C ASP A 69 1.25 7.26 -3.77
N PRO A 70 1.35 6.71 -5.00
CA PRO A 70 1.66 5.29 -5.20
C PRO A 70 3.08 4.88 -4.75
N ASP A 71 4.01 5.83 -4.59
CA ASP A 71 5.31 5.60 -3.96
C ASP A 71 5.15 5.64 -2.43
N PRO A 72 5.38 4.52 -1.73
CA PRO A 72 5.23 4.45 -0.27
C PRO A 72 6.17 5.39 0.48
N MET A 73 7.36 5.71 -0.06
CA MET A 73 8.29 6.63 0.58
C MET A 73 7.77 8.07 0.57
N ARG A 74 7.07 8.46 -0.51
CA ARG A 74 6.41 9.76 -0.64
C ARG A 74 5.15 9.81 0.22
N ALA A 75 4.32 8.77 0.14
CA ALA A 75 3.10 8.67 0.95
C ALA A 75 3.38 8.80 2.45
N VAL A 76 4.41 8.11 2.98
CA VAL A 76 4.79 8.22 4.39
C VAL A 76 5.38 9.60 4.71
N GLN A 77 6.22 10.16 3.83
CA GLN A 77 6.78 11.49 4.01
C GLN A 77 5.68 12.56 4.14
N ASP A 78 4.70 12.50 3.25
CA ASP A 78 3.57 13.44 3.25
C ASP A 78 2.70 13.26 4.50
N ALA A 79 2.45 12.02 4.91
CA ALA A 79 1.66 11.73 6.12
C ALA A 79 2.34 12.24 7.39
N VAL A 80 3.62 11.89 7.60
CA VAL A 80 4.42 12.33 8.76
C VAL A 80 4.60 13.84 8.78
N GLY A 81 4.65 14.49 7.60
CA GLY A 81 4.69 15.95 7.51
C GLY A 81 3.38 16.64 7.95
N ARG A 82 2.24 15.94 7.92
CA ARG A 82 0.93 16.48 8.33
C ARG A 82 0.60 16.23 9.80
N GLN A 83 1.05 15.10 10.35
CA GLN A 83 0.75 14.71 11.73
C GLN A 83 1.80 13.74 12.27
N GLU A 84 1.91 13.69 13.60
CA GLU A 84 2.79 12.74 14.28
C GLU A 84 2.16 11.33 14.34
N PHE A 85 3.02 10.31 14.24
CA PHE A 85 2.66 8.90 14.33
C PHE A 85 3.64 8.17 15.25
N ASP A 86 3.14 7.17 15.99
CA ASP A 86 3.97 6.38 16.90
C ASP A 86 4.69 5.22 16.19
N GLU A 87 4.16 4.79 15.03
CA GLU A 87 4.57 3.55 14.34
C GLU A 87 4.09 3.54 12.88
N ILE A 88 4.91 2.94 12.01
CA ILE A 88 4.56 2.63 10.62
C ILE A 88 4.27 1.13 10.50
N ILE A 89 3.06 0.78 10.04
CA ILE A 89 2.71 -0.61 9.71
C ILE A 89 2.70 -0.78 8.19
N VAL A 90 3.60 -1.64 7.70
CA VAL A 90 3.71 -1.98 6.27
C VAL A 90 3.05 -3.33 6.05
N SER A 91 1.87 -3.34 5.43
CA SER A 91 1.18 -4.59 5.05
C SER A 91 1.55 -4.96 3.62
N THR A 92 2.18 -6.10 3.38
CA THR A 92 2.64 -6.50 2.04
C THR A 92 2.02 -7.81 1.55
N LEU A 93 2.12 -8.04 0.23
CA LEU A 93 2.01 -9.39 -0.35
C LEU A 93 3.02 -10.37 0.31
N PRO A 94 2.85 -11.68 0.12
CA PRO A 94 3.84 -12.67 0.57
C PRO A 94 5.23 -12.35 0.00
N ALA A 95 6.28 -12.74 0.73
CA ALA A 95 7.67 -12.35 0.42
C ALA A 95 8.09 -12.65 -1.02
N ARG A 96 7.64 -13.78 -1.58
CA ARG A 96 7.94 -14.20 -2.95
C ARG A 96 7.41 -13.23 -4.01
N LEU A 97 6.31 -12.54 -3.72
CA LEU A 97 5.58 -11.68 -4.66
C LEU A 97 5.77 -10.19 -4.37
N SER A 98 6.21 -9.84 -3.16
CA SER A 98 6.28 -8.45 -2.72
C SER A 98 7.50 -7.72 -3.26
N ARG A 99 7.28 -6.87 -4.27
CA ARG A 99 8.30 -5.95 -4.78
C ARG A 99 8.85 -5.03 -3.68
N TRP A 100 8.01 -4.60 -2.74
CA TRP A 100 8.42 -3.75 -1.62
C TRP A 100 9.41 -4.44 -0.69
N LEU A 101 9.26 -5.75 -0.47
CA LEU A 101 10.21 -6.52 0.31
C LEU A 101 11.53 -6.75 -0.45
N HIS A 102 11.46 -7.03 -1.75
CA HIS A 102 12.67 -7.10 -2.58
C HIS A 102 13.44 -5.78 -2.64
N GLN A 103 12.77 -4.65 -2.41
CA GLN A 103 13.37 -3.31 -2.35
C GLN A 103 13.71 -2.84 -0.92
N ASP A 104 13.61 -3.75 0.06
CA ASP A 104 13.89 -3.48 1.47
C ASP A 104 13.14 -2.26 2.03
N LEU A 105 11.87 -2.10 1.61
CA LEU A 105 11.06 -0.94 1.97
C LEU A 105 10.92 -0.74 3.49
N PRO A 106 10.61 -1.77 4.31
CA PRO A 106 10.44 -1.56 5.76
C PRO A 106 11.70 -0.97 6.42
N ALA A 107 12.89 -1.47 6.07
CA ALA A 107 14.13 -0.94 6.62
C ALA A 107 14.40 0.49 6.13
N ARG A 108 14.12 0.80 4.86
CA ARG A 108 14.27 2.16 4.32
C ARG A 108 13.35 3.16 5.00
N LEU A 109 12.11 2.78 5.29
CA LEU A 109 11.16 3.60 6.05
C LEU A 109 11.68 3.88 7.46
N GLY A 110 12.12 2.84 8.18
CA GLY A 110 12.65 2.98 9.53
C GLY A 110 13.89 3.87 9.59
N ARG A 111 14.80 3.73 8.62
CA ARG A 111 16.01 4.58 8.54
C ARG A 111 15.69 6.04 8.22
N LYS A 112 14.72 6.32 7.35
CA LYS A 112 14.41 7.68 6.91
C LYS A 112 13.56 8.45 7.93
N PHE A 113 12.58 7.78 8.54
CA PHE A 113 11.58 8.44 9.37
C PHE A 113 11.82 8.27 10.87
N HIS A 114 12.77 7.43 11.28
CA HIS A 114 13.10 7.16 12.68
C HIS A 114 11.91 6.70 13.53
N LEU A 115 10.90 6.09 12.88
CA LEU A 115 9.74 5.48 13.52
C LEU A 115 9.90 3.96 13.57
N PRO A 116 9.38 3.29 14.62
CA PRO A 116 9.22 1.85 14.61
C PRO A 116 8.45 1.39 13.38
N VAL A 117 8.96 0.38 12.69
CA VAL A 117 8.31 -0.21 11.52
C VAL A 117 7.92 -1.66 11.81
N THR A 118 6.63 -1.94 11.77
CA THR A 118 6.10 -3.30 11.84
C THR A 118 5.69 -3.74 10.45
N HIS A 119 6.25 -4.86 10.01
CA HIS A 119 5.88 -5.49 8.75
C HIS A 119 4.87 -6.61 9.00
N VAL A 120 3.79 -6.61 8.21
CA VAL A 120 2.77 -7.65 8.20
C VAL A 120 2.69 -8.23 6.80
N ALA A 121 3.10 -9.48 6.63
CA ALA A 121 2.94 -10.19 5.36
C ALA A 121 1.55 -10.84 5.28
N ALA A 122 0.92 -10.76 4.11
CA ALA A 122 -0.18 -11.65 3.77
C ALA A 122 0.29 -13.11 3.80
N LYS A 123 -0.60 -14.01 4.18
CA LYS A 123 -0.34 -15.46 4.15
C LYS A 123 -0.38 -15.95 2.71
N ASP A 124 0.53 -16.87 2.35
CA ASP A 124 0.36 -17.70 1.16
C ASP A 124 -0.93 -18.51 1.33
N VAL A 125 -1.87 -18.40 0.39
CA VAL A 125 -3.13 -19.16 0.35
C VAL A 125 -3.04 -20.23 -0.72
#